data_AF-A0A3D2GN72-F1
#
_entry.id   AF-A0A3D2GN72-F1
#
_cell.length_a   1.000
_cell.length_b   1.000
_cell.length_c   1.000
_cell.angle_alpha   90.00
_cell.angle_beta   90.00
_cell.angle_gamma   90.00
#
_symmetry.space_group_name_H-M   'P 1'
#
loop_
_entity.id
_entity.type
_entity.pdbx_description
1 polymer ?
#
loop_
_entity_poly.entity_id
_entity_poly.type
_entity_poly.pdbx_seq_one_letter_code
_entity_poly.pdbx_strand_id
1 'polypeptide(L)' 'MTDNTPFDAATADLDALSKARVLSEALPYMRRYAKRTFVVKYGGSAMGDADLGDRFARDIVLLKQVGIHPVVVHGGGPQI' A
#
# COMPACT_ATOMS: atom_id res chain seq x y z
N MET A 1 21.01 -0.42 -10.26
CA MET A 1 20.33 0.10 -9.06
C MET A 1 19.03 0.78 -9.47
N THR A 2 18.11 0.01 -10.05
CA THR A 2 16.71 0.38 -10.27
C THR A 2 15.97 -0.94 -10.26
N ASP A 3 15.64 -1.42 -9.06
CA ASP A 3 14.72 -2.54 -8.94
C ASP A 3 13.33 -2.01 -9.28
N ASN A 4 12.99 -2.12 -10.56
CA ASN A 4 11.71 -1.74 -11.13
C ASN A 4 10.74 -2.92 -11.04
N THR A 5 10.74 -3.65 -9.91
CA THR A 5 9.79 -4.76 -9.71
C THR A 5 8.37 -4.20 -9.88
N PRO A 6 7.52 -4.81 -10.73
CA PRO A 6 6.20 -4.29 -11.02
C PRO A 6 5.35 -4.11 -9.75
N PHE A 7 4.50 -3.06 -9.77
CA PHE A 7 3.41 -2.81 -8.83
C PHE A 7 2.37 -3.95 -8.90
N ASP A 8 2.69 -5.09 -8.31
CA ASP A 8 1.89 -6.32 -8.36
C ASP A 8 1.67 -6.89 -9.79
N ALA A 9 1.47 -8.20 -9.91
CA ALA A 9 1.27 -8.88 -11.19
C ALA A 9 0.03 -8.36 -11.95
N ALA A 10 -0.95 -7.79 -11.23
CA ALA A 10 -2.20 -7.29 -11.78
C ALA A 10 -2.06 -6.00 -12.62
N THR A 11 -1.02 -5.20 -12.42
CA THR A 11 -0.79 -3.96 -13.21
C THR A 11 0.45 -3.98 -14.09
N ALA A 12 1.21 -5.09 -14.04
CA ALA A 12 2.42 -5.28 -14.80
C ALA A 12 2.20 -5.10 -16.32
N ASP A 13 1.03 -5.50 -16.81
CA ASP A 13 0.66 -5.48 -18.23
C ASP A 13 -0.03 -4.19 -18.70
N LEU A 14 -0.21 -3.20 -17.81
CA LEU A 14 -0.76 -1.91 -18.24
C LEU A 14 0.31 -1.07 -18.96
N ASP A 15 -0.05 -0.57 -20.13
CA ASP A 15 0.76 0.44 -20.83
C ASP A 15 0.84 1.76 -20.04
N ALA A 16 1.77 2.63 -20.43
CA ALA A 16 2.02 3.89 -19.72
C ALA A 16 0.78 4.80 -19.69
N LEU A 17 -0.02 4.81 -20.76
CA LEU A 17 -1.20 5.65 -20.86
C LEU A 17 -2.29 5.18 -19.89
N SER A 18 -2.48 3.87 -19.80
CA SER A 18 -3.43 3.21 -18.91
C SER A 18 -3.05 3.43 -17.45
N LYS A 19 -1.75 3.30 -17.10
CA LYS A 19 -1.23 3.62 -15.77
C LYS A 19 -1.46 5.08 -15.39
N ALA A 20 -1.17 6.02 -16.30
CA ALA A 20 -1.40 7.44 -16.07
C ALA A 20 -2.89 7.75 -15.85
N ARG A 21 -3.78 7.10 -16.61
CA ARG A 21 -5.23 7.25 -16.46
C ARG A 21 -5.71 6.78 -15.08
N VAL A 22 -5.29 5.60 -14.63
CA VAL A 22 -5.63 5.07 -13.30
C VAL A 22 -5.18 6.03 -12.20
N LEU A 23 -3.95 6.54 -12.28
CA LEU A 23 -3.44 7.51 -11.30
C LEU A 23 -4.22 8.84 -11.31
N SER A 24 -4.59 9.33 -12.49
CA SER A 24 -5.40 10.54 -12.63
C SER A 24 -6.79 10.37 -12.02
N GLU A 25 -7.44 9.23 -12.26
CA GLU A 25 -8.74 8.88 -11.68
C GLU A 25 -8.65 8.68 -10.15
N ALA A 26 -7.50 8.22 -9.64
CA ALA A 26 -7.26 8.05 -8.20
C ALA A 26 -6.92 9.37 -7.47
N LEU A 27 -6.42 10.39 -8.18
CA LEU A 27 -5.92 11.65 -7.60
C LEU A 27 -6.94 12.38 -6.70
N PRO A 28 -8.25 12.47 -7.02
CA PRO A 28 -9.23 13.09 -6.14
C PRO A 28 -9.30 12.42 -4.76
N TYR A 29 -9.16 11.09 -4.68
CA TYR A 29 -9.18 10.34 -3.43
C TYR A 29 -7.93 10.61 -2.60
N MET A 30 -6.75 10.61 -3.23
CA MET A 30 -5.49 10.95 -2.56
C MET A 30 -5.57 12.34 -1.93
N ARG A 31 -6.05 13.33 -2.71
CA ARG A 31 -6.19 14.72 -2.22
C ARG A 31 -7.21 14.86 -1.09
N ARG A 32 -8.34 14.12 -1.15
CA ARG A 32 -9.38 14.14 -0.11
C ARG A 32 -8.84 13.73 1.26
N TYR A 33 -7.91 12.77 1.29
CA TYR A 33 -7.39 12.19 2.52
C TYR A 33 -5.97 12.63 2.87
N ALA A 34 -5.35 13.51 2.06
CA ALA A 34 -4.06 14.10 2.39
C ALA A 34 -4.09 14.74 3.78
N LYS A 35 -3.01 14.52 4.55
CA LYS A 35 -2.78 14.93 5.94
C LYS A 35 -3.75 14.32 6.96
N ARG A 36 -4.64 13.40 6.56
CA ARG A 36 -5.53 12.69 7.49
C ARG A 36 -4.82 11.50 8.10
N THR A 37 -5.20 11.16 9.33
CA THR A 37 -4.70 9.97 10.03
C THR A 37 -5.59 8.78 9.74
N PHE A 38 -4.99 7.69 9.27
CA PHE A 38 -5.67 6.42 9.02
C PHE A 38 -5.14 5.39 10.01
N VAL A 39 -6.00 4.85 10.87
CA VAL A 39 -5.62 3.74 11.75
C VAL A 39 -5.91 2.43 11.02
N VAL A 40 -4.87 1.65 10.74
CA VAL A 40 -4.96 0.41 9.97
C VAL A 40 -4.63 -0.76 10.89
N LYS A 41 -5.60 -1.65 11.08
CA LYS A 41 -5.39 -2.88 11.85
C LYS A 41 -4.77 -3.95 10.96
N TYR A 42 -3.53 -4.32 11.27
CA TYR A 42 -2.84 -5.47 10.67
C TYR A 42 -3.06 -6.72 11.53
N GLY A 43 -3.76 -7.70 10.97
CA GLY A 43 -4.13 -8.91 11.69
C GLY A 43 -2.91 -9.77 12.05
N GLY A 44 -2.84 -10.27 13.28
CA GLY A 44 -1.74 -11.13 13.71
C GLY A 44 -1.57 -12.38 12.85
N SER A 45 -2.66 -13.03 12.42
CA SER A 45 -2.60 -14.22 11.56
C SER A 45 -1.91 -13.97 10.22
N ALA A 46 -1.88 -12.71 9.75
CA ALA A 46 -1.22 -12.32 8.51
C ALA A 46 0.30 -12.09 8.67
N MET A 47 0.82 -12.07 9.91
CA MET A 47 2.24 -11.82 10.18
C MET A 47 3.14 -13.05 9.98
N GLY A 48 2.56 -14.24 9.88
CA GLY A 48 3.32 -15.48 9.64
C GLY A 48 3.79 -15.64 8.20
N ASP A 49 3.28 -14.82 7.27
CA ASP A 49 3.60 -14.83 5.85
C ASP A 49 4.41 -13.57 5.50
N ALA A 50 5.68 -13.76 5.19
CA ALA A 50 6.61 -12.67 4.89
C ALA A 50 6.21 -11.90 3.61
N ASP A 51 5.72 -12.58 2.58
CA ASP A 51 5.32 -11.95 1.32
C ASP A 51 4.04 -11.11 1.51
N LEU A 52 3.14 -11.56 2.39
CA LEU A 52 1.98 -10.77 2.78
C LEU A 52 2.38 -9.55 3.63
N GLY A 53 3.35 -9.72 4.53
CA GLY A 53 3.93 -8.63 5.31
C GLY A 53 4.56 -7.55 4.44
N ASP A 54 5.35 -7.95 3.45
CA ASP A 54 6.02 -7.03 2.52
C ASP A 54 5.02 -6.26 1.66
N ARG A 55 3.98 -6.93 1.14
CA ARG A 55 2.90 -6.26 0.40
C ARG A 55 2.15 -5.25 1.28
N PHE A 56 1.80 -5.64 2.50
CA PHE A 56 1.17 -4.73 3.46
C PHE A 56 2.04 -3.50 3.76
N ALA A 57 3.34 -3.72 4.01
CA ALA A 57 4.28 -2.62 4.27
C ALA A 57 4.37 -1.66 3.07
N ARG A 58 4.41 -2.19 1.83
CA ARG A 58 4.40 -1.38 0.61
C ARG A 58 3.15 -0.51 0.51
N ASP A 59 1.97 -1.05 0.82
CA ASP A 59 0.72 -0.28 0.82
C ASP A 59 0.73 0.85 1.86
N ILE A 60 1.24 0.58 3.08
CA ILE A 60 1.39 1.59 4.12
C ILE A 60 2.35 2.70 3.68
N VAL A 61 3.46 2.36 3.01
CA VAL A 61 4.40 3.33 2.45
C VAL A 61 3.73 4.16 1.35
N LEU A 62 2.93 3.55 0.47
CA LEU A 62 2.18 4.25 -0.56
C LEU A 62 1.23 5.29 0.07
N LEU A 63 0.47 4.90 1.10
CA LEU A 63 -0.40 5.83 1.83
C LEU A 63 0.39 7.03 2.37
N LYS A 64 1.58 6.78 2.95
CA LYS A 64 2.45 7.85 3.45
C LYS A 64 2.95 8.76 2.32
N GLN A 65 3.33 8.20 1.17
CA GLN A 65 3.83 8.94 0.01
C GLN A 65 2.75 9.84 -0.62
N VAL A 66 1.48 9.39 -0.65
CA VAL A 66 0.36 10.21 -1.14
C VAL A 66 -0.15 11.22 -0.10
N GLY A 67 0.54 11.33 1.04
CA GLY A 67 0.30 12.35 2.05
C GLY A 67 -0.64 11.95 3.18
N ILE A 68 -1.08 10.69 3.25
CA ILE A 68 -1.87 10.17 4.39
C ILE A 68 -0.90 9.87 5.55
N HIS A 69 -1.39 9.94 6.79
CA HIS A 69 -0.63 9.59 7.99
C HIS A 69 -1.11 8.23 8.53
N PRO A 70 -0.60 7.10 8.01
CA PRO A 70 -1.00 5.79 8.51
C PRO A 70 -0.44 5.54 9.92
N VAL A 71 -1.27 4.95 10.77
CA VAL A 71 -0.92 4.40 12.08
C VAL A 71 -1.30 2.93 12.05
N VAL A 72 -0.32 2.05 12.12
CA VAL A 72 -0.55 0.60 12.09
C VAL A 72 -0.72 0.09 13.52
N VAL A 73 -1.82 -0.61 13.76
CA VAL A 73 -2.06 -1.37 15.00
C VAL A 73 -2.00 -2.85 14.65
N HIS A 74 -1.25 -3.62 15.42
CA HIS A 74 -0.94 -4.99 15.06
C HIS A 74 -1.18 -5.94 16.25
N GLY A 75 -1.60 -7.18 15.97
CA GLY A 75 -1.75 -8.22 17.00
C GLY A 75 -0.40 -8.89 17.33
N GLY A 76 -0.40 -9.95 18.14
CA GLY A 76 0.81 -10.76 18.40
C GLY A 76 1.02 -11.95 17.44
N GLY A 77 0.07 -12.19 16.52
CA GLY A 77 0.17 -13.27 15.54
C GLY A 77 0.28 -14.67 16.15
N PRO A 78 0.75 -15.67 15.38
CA PRO A 78 0.98 -17.04 15.87
C PRO A 78 2.14 -17.15 16.88
N GLN A 79 2.81 -16.04 17.20
CA GLN A 79 3.97 -15.98 18.08
C GLN A 79 3.59 -15.88 19.57
N ILE A 80 2.28 -15.90 19.86
CA ILE A 80 1.66 -16.01 21.19
C ILE A 80 0.65 -17.14 21.23
#